data_AF-A0A0U3IGI2-F1
#
_entry.id   AF-A0A0U3IGI2-F1
#
_cell.length_a   1.000
_cell.length_b   1.000
_cell.length_c   1.000
_cell.angle_alpha   90.00
_cell.angle_beta   90.00
_cell.angle_gamma   90.00
#
_symmetry.space_group_name_H-M   'P 1'
#
loop_
_entity.id
_entity.type
_entity.pdbx_description
1 polymer ?
#
loop_
_entity_poly.entity_id
_entity_poly.type
_entity_poly.pdbx_seq_one_letter_code
_entity_poly.pdbx_strand_id
1 'polypeptide(L)'
;MSTEQDPFQYRMPKRINEPLTLIYWPIHYVMMPLAAFGFGILINKPMIMMLIGLVWFFAIKHTEEKYSRGYLVHLLWWFGFTPHLKKTRYLPDPYKRKLFQ
;
A
#
# COMPACT_ATOMS: atom_id res chain seq x y z
N MET A 1 4.91 29.73 -29.48
CA MET A 1 4.29 29.22 -28.25
C MET A 1 5.44 28.97 -27.27
N SER A 2 5.76 29.97 -26.45
CA SER A 2 6.92 29.95 -25.56
C SER A 2 6.77 28.82 -24.54
N THR A 3 7.77 27.95 -24.49
CA THR A 3 7.91 26.87 -23.52
C THR A 3 8.31 27.46 -22.17
N GLU A 4 7.41 28.17 -21.49
CA GLU A 4 7.60 28.42 -20.06
C GLU A 4 7.33 27.11 -19.32
N GLN A 5 8.40 26.49 -18.85
CA GLN A 5 8.34 25.29 -18.03
C GLN A 5 7.88 25.72 -16.64
N ASP A 6 6.58 25.55 -16.36
CA ASP A 6 6.03 25.79 -15.03
C ASP A 6 6.79 24.93 -14.00
N PRO A 7 7.48 25.52 -13.01
CA PRO A 7 8.26 24.78 -12.02
C PRO A 7 7.41 23.83 -11.17
N PHE A 8 6.08 23.94 -11.24
CA PHE A 8 5.14 23.11 -10.49
C PHE A 8 4.45 22.04 -11.34
N GLN A 9 4.84 21.83 -12.60
CA GLN A 9 4.21 20.82 -13.46
C GLN A 9 4.25 19.39 -12.85
N TYR A 10 5.26 19.08 -12.03
CA TYR A 10 5.37 17.79 -11.33
C TYR A 10 4.29 17.58 -10.24
N ARG A 11 3.66 18.66 -9.75
CA ARG A 11 2.58 18.58 -8.75
C ARG A 11 1.21 18.37 -9.36
N MET A 12 1.04 18.60 -10.67
CA MET A 12 -0.24 18.48 -11.33
C MET A 12 -0.46 17.04 -11.81
N PRO A 13 -1.46 16.30 -11.28
CA PRO A 13 -1.79 14.98 -11.77
C PRO A 13 -2.28 15.07 -13.22
N LYS A 14 -1.72 14.26 -14.13
CA LYS A 14 -2.16 14.21 -15.54
C LYS A 14 -3.49 13.47 -15.69
N ARG A 15 -3.87 12.65 -14.70
CA ARG A 15 -5.14 11.91 -14.66
C ARG A 15 -5.76 11.98 -13.27
N ILE A 16 -7.09 11.97 -13.23
CA ILE A 16 -7.90 12.05 -11.99
C ILE A 16 -7.53 10.96 -10.97
N ASN A 17 -7.06 9.79 -11.42
CA ASN A 17 -6.75 8.63 -10.57
C ASN A 17 -5.24 8.36 -10.42
N GLU A 18 -4.37 9.29 -10.81
CA GLU A 18 -2.93 9.10 -10.63
C GLU A 18 -2.57 9.19 -9.13
N PRO A 19 -1.90 8.15 -8.57
CA PRO A 19 -1.48 8.19 -7.19
C PRO A 19 -0.41 9.26 -7.00
N LEU A 20 -0.41 9.92 -5.84
CA LEU A 20 0.63 10.86 -5.49
C LEU A 20 1.97 10.12 -5.37
N THR A 21 2.90 10.43 -6.27
CA THR A 21 4.23 9.83 -6.32
C THR A 21 5.25 10.66 -5.56
N LEU A 22 6.08 10.00 -4.76
CA LEU A 22 7.32 10.54 -4.23
C LEU A 22 8.47 10.10 -5.14
N ILE A 23 9.09 11.05 -5.83
CA ILE A 23 10.17 10.83 -6.81
C ILE A 23 9.69 9.97 -7.99
N TYR A 24 9.64 8.64 -7.81
CA TYR A 24 9.22 7.67 -8.83
C TYR A 24 8.12 6.72 -8.32
N TRP A 25 7.95 6.61 -7.00
CA TRP A 25 7.09 5.60 -6.39
C TRP A 25 5.87 6.23 -5.73
N PRO A 26 4.70 5.61 -5.83
CA PRO A 26 3.56 6.00 -5.02
C PRO A 26 3.91 6.08 -3.53
N ILE A 27 3.46 7.16 -2.87
CA ILE A 27 3.77 7.44 -1.46
C ILE A 27 3.39 6.27 -0.55
N HIS A 28 2.26 5.59 -0.82
CA HIS A 28 1.80 4.48 0.01
C HIS A 28 2.77 3.30 0.05
N TYR A 29 3.66 3.15 -0.94
CA TYR A 29 4.71 2.14 -0.91
C TYR A 29 5.89 2.56 -0.02
N VAL A 30 6.28 3.83 -0.07
CA VAL A 30 7.47 4.35 0.63
C VAL A 30 7.19 4.61 2.11
N MET A 31 5.94 4.87 2.46
CA MET A 31 5.50 5.10 3.84
C MET A 31 5.86 3.93 4.77
N MET A 32 5.69 2.68 4.33
CA MET A 32 5.92 1.51 5.19
C MET A 32 7.42 1.29 5.52
N PRO A 33 8.36 1.27 4.55
CA PRO A 33 9.79 1.24 4.84
C PRO A 33 10.24 2.39 5.74
N LEU A 34 9.73 3.60 5.52
CA LEU A 34 10.08 4.77 6.33
C LEU A 34 9.59 4.63 7.77
N ALA A 35 8.34 4.18 7.96
CA ALA A 35 7.77 3.92 9.28
C ALA A 35 8.50 2.78 10.00
N ALA A 36 8.82 1.68 9.30
CA ALA A 36 9.58 0.58 9.85
C ALA A 36 10.99 1.01 10.29
N PHE A 37 11.67 1.82 9.47
CA PHE A 37 12.97 2.38 9.84
C PHE A 37 12.89 3.27 11.08
N GLY A 38 11.92 4.20 11.13
CA GLY A 38 11.68 5.06 12.28
C GLY A 38 11.41 4.27 13.56
N PHE A 39 10.61 3.20 13.46
CA PHE A 39 10.36 2.29 14.57
C PHE A 39 11.59 1.45 14.95
N GLY A 40 12.43 1.09 13.98
CA GLY A 40 13.69 0.39 14.22
C GLY A 40 14.70 1.21 15.03
N ILE A 41 14.68 2.54 14.90
CA ILE A 41 15.50 3.44 15.74
C ILE A 41 15.08 3.30 17.21
N LEU A 42 13.77 3.26 17.50
CA LEU A 42 13.24 3.14 18.86
C LEU A 42 13.66 1.83 19.54
N ILE A 43 13.86 0.76 18.78
CA ILE A 43 14.24 -0.58 19.28
C ILE A 43 15.76 -0.82 19.18
N ASN A 44 16.55 0.19 18.80
CA ASN A 44 17.99 0.07 18.54
C ASN A 44 18.34 -1.03 17.50
N LYS A 45 17.42 -1.34 16.59
CA LYS A 45 17.59 -2.32 15.50
C LYS A 45 17.16 -1.76 14.14
N PRO A 46 17.68 -0.59 13.71
CA PRO A 46 17.24 0.07 12.48
C PRO A 46 17.47 -0.77 11.22
N MET A 47 18.61 -1.46 11.12
CA MET A 47 18.95 -2.27 9.94
C MET A 47 17.99 -3.46 9.74
N ILE A 48 17.60 -4.13 10.82
CA ILE A 48 16.68 -5.28 10.74
C ILE A 48 15.29 -4.81 10.31
N MET A 49 14.80 -3.71 10.89
CA MET A 49 13.51 -3.16 10.49
C MET A 49 13.52 -2.58 9.07
N MET A 50 14.66 -2.02 8.63
CA MET A 50 14.82 -1.56 7.25
C MET A 50 14.70 -2.71 6.26
N LEU A 51 15.33 -3.85 6.54
CA LEU A 51 15.21 -5.05 5.71
C LEU A 51 13.76 -5.54 5.62
N ILE A 52 13.03 -5.56 6.74
CA ILE A 52 11.61 -5.93 6.76
C ILE A 52 10.80 -4.95 5.91
N GLY A 53 11.05 -3.64 6.04
CA GLY A 53 10.42 -2.62 5.23
C GLY A 53 10.69 -2.79 3.72
N LEU A 54 11.93 -3.10 3.35
CA LEU A 54 12.30 -3.35 1.95
C LEU A 54 11.63 -4.61 1.39
N VAL A 55 11.62 -5.71 2.15
CA VAL A 55 10.92 -6.95 1.76
C VAL A 55 9.44 -6.67 1.52
N TRP A 56 8.80 -5.90 2.42
CA TRP A 56 7.43 -5.46 2.24
C TRP A 56 7.23 -4.63 0.97
N PHE A 57 8.12 -3.66 0.71
CA PHE A 57 8.07 -2.82 -0.48
C PHE A 57 8.13 -3.64 -1.77
N PHE A 58 9.07 -4.58 -1.88
CA PHE A 58 9.18 -5.45 -3.05
C PHE A 58 7.97 -6.37 -3.20
N ALA A 59 7.43 -6.90 -2.09
CA ALA A 59 6.24 -7.76 -2.12
C ALA A 59 4.99 -7.00 -2.60
N ILE A 60 4.76 -5.79 -2.09
CA ILE A 60 3.63 -4.94 -2.51
C ILE A 60 3.78 -4.54 -3.96
N LYS A 61 4.97 -4.10 -4.37
CA LYS A 61 5.24 -3.78 -5.77
C LYS A 61 4.92 -4.96 -6.69
N HIS A 62 5.46 -6.14 -6.39
CA HIS A 62 5.28 -7.33 -7.21
C HIS A 62 3.82 -7.77 -7.29
N THR A 63 3.06 -7.59 -6.21
CA THR A 63 1.65 -7.95 -6.17
C THR A 63 0.76 -6.95 -6.90
N GLU A 64 1.02 -5.65 -6.81
CA GLU A 64 0.26 -4.64 -7.59
C GLU A 64 0.60 -4.65 -9.09
N GLU A 65 1.82 -5.06 -9.48
CA GLU A 65 2.15 -5.27 -10.91
C GLU A 65 1.42 -6.48 -11.51
N LYS A 66 1.18 -7.52 -10.72
CA LYS A 66 0.62 -8.80 -11.20
C LYS A 66 -0.91 -8.90 -11.03
N TYR A 67 -1.47 -8.24 -10.02
CA TYR A 67 -2.88 -8.38 -9.65
C TYR A 67 -3.61 -7.04 -9.67
N SER A 68 -4.93 -7.09 -9.85
CA SER A 68 -5.78 -5.89 -9.85
C SER A 68 -5.80 -5.20 -8.48
N ARG A 69 -6.04 -3.87 -8.50
CA ARG A 69 -6.24 -3.06 -7.30
C ARG A 69 -7.26 -3.71 -6.35
N GLY A 70 -6.87 -3.89 -5.08
CA GLY A 70 -7.73 -4.50 -4.05
C GLY A 70 -7.57 -6.02 -3.86
N TYR A 71 -6.78 -6.70 -4.70
CA TYR A 71 -6.49 -8.13 -4.55
C TYR A 71 -5.91 -8.48 -3.17
N LEU A 72 -4.96 -7.69 -2.68
CA LEU A 72 -4.35 -7.90 -1.37
C LEU A 72 -5.36 -7.81 -0.22
N VAL A 73 -6.26 -6.81 -0.26
CA VAL A 73 -7.31 -6.65 0.74
C VAL A 73 -8.27 -7.85 0.72
N HIS A 74 -8.60 -8.34 -0.48
CA HIS A 74 -9.44 -9.52 -0.65
C HIS A 74 -8.76 -10.80 -0.14
N LEU A 75 -7.46 -10.95 -0.40
CA LEU A 75 -6.66 -12.06 0.12
C LEU A 75 -6.57 -12.02 1.65
N LEU A 76 -6.33 -10.85 2.22
CA LEU A 76 -6.34 -10.62 3.67
C LEU A 76 -7.71 -10.95 4.28
N TRP A 77 -8.79 -10.62 3.58
CA TRP A 77 -10.15 -11.01 3.95
C TRP A 77 -10.38 -12.52 3.88
N TRP A 78 -9.87 -13.19 2.85
CA TRP A 78 -10.00 -14.64 2.72
C TRP A 78 -9.35 -15.40 3.89
N PHE A 79 -8.21 -14.90 4.37
CA PHE A 79 -7.51 -15.43 5.55
C PHE A 79 -8.13 -14.99 6.89
N GLY A 80 -9.11 -14.10 6.89
CA GLY A 80 -9.82 -13.66 8.10
C GLY A 80 -9.15 -12.53 8.89
N PHE A 81 -8.14 -11.88 8.32
CA PHE A 81 -7.41 -10.78 8.96
C PHE A 81 -8.14 -9.42 8.87
N THR A 82 -9.31 -9.36 8.24
CA THR A 82 -10.06 -8.10 8.06
C THR A 82 -11.45 -8.09 8.72
N PRO A 83 -11.60 -8.44 10.01
CA PRO A 83 -12.91 -8.41 10.68
C PRO A 83 -13.47 -6.99 10.89
N HIS A 84 -12.61 -5.96 10.76
CA HIS A 84 -12.97 -4.55 10.93
C HIS A 84 -13.55 -3.90 9.66
N LEU A 85 -13.57 -4.60 8.52
CA LEU A 85 -14.18 -4.06 7.30
C LEU A 85 -15.71 -3.96 7.45
N LYS A 86 -16.30 -2.91 6.86
CA LYS A 86 -17.76 -2.75 6.86
C LYS A 86 -18.40 -3.96 6.18
N LYS A 87 -19.32 -4.60 6.90
CA LYS A 87 -20.12 -5.71 6.39
C LYS A 87 -20.99 -5.20 5.25
N THR A 88 -20.89 -5.82 4.09
CA THR A 88 -21.77 -5.54 2.94
C THR A 88 -22.46 -6.84 2.53
N ARG A 89 -23.54 -6.76 1.75
CA ARG A 89 -24.22 -7.94 1.21
C ARG A 89 -23.27 -8.87 0.44
N TYR A 90 -22.26 -8.29 -0.23
CA TYR A 90 -21.28 -9.01 -1.04
C TYR A 90 -19.96 -9.28 -0.32
N LEU A 91 -19.75 -8.69 0.87
CA LEU A 91 -18.57 -8.89 1.70
C LEU A 91 -19.01 -9.34 3.11
N PRO A 92 -19.41 -10.61 3.27
CA PRO A 92 -19.78 -11.14 4.57
C PRO A 92 -18.56 -11.18 5.50
N ASP A 93 -18.82 -11.23 6.80
CA ASP A 93 -17.78 -11.38 7.81
C ASP A 93 -16.96 -12.66 7.54
N PRO A 94 -15.61 -12.60 7.50
CA PRO A 94 -14.79 -13.75 7.17
C PRO A 94 -15.03 -14.94 8.12
N TYR A 95 -15.38 -14.70 9.38
CA TYR A 95 -15.74 -15.76 10.32
C TYR A 95 -17.09 -16.38 9.98
N LYS A 96 -18.04 -15.59 9.49
CA LYS A 96 -19.36 -16.11 9.10
C LYS A 96 -19.24 -17.07 7.91
N ARG A 97 -18.35 -16.78 6.96
CA ARG A 97 -18.07 -17.68 5.83
C ARG A 97 -17.57 -19.06 6.28
N LYS A 98 -16.71 -19.14 7.31
CA LYS A 98 -16.10 -20.41 7.75
C LYS A 98 -16.98 -21.20 8.73
N LEU A 99 -17.80 -20.52 9.53
CA LEU A 99 -18.58 -21.13 10.61
C LEU A 99 -20.05 -21.43 10.26
N PHE A 100 -20.64 -20.75 9.27
CA PHE A 100 -22.05 -20.92 8.89
C PHE A 100 -22.18 -21.49 7.46
N GLN A 101 -21.29 -22.39 7.09
CA GLN A 101 -21.37 -23.12 5.83
C GLN A 101 -22.29 -24.34 5.96
#